data_AF-D3RZ88-F1
#
_entry.id   AF-D3RZ88-F1
#
_cell.length_a   1.000
_cell.length_b   1.000
_cell.length_c   1.000
_cell.angle_alpha   90.00
_cell.angle_beta   90.00
_cell.angle_gamma   90.00
#
_symmetry.space_group_name_H-M   'P 1'
#
loop_
_entity.id
_entity.type
_entity.pdbx_description
1 polymer ?
#
loop_
_entity_poly.entity_id
_entity_poly.type
_entity_poly.pdbx_seq_one_letter_code
_entity_poly.pdbx_strand_id
1 'polypeptide(L)'
;MDDVNFKHLETHVKNGYYTILGNIPENDVYRLKLKFPSLGDGEIEVIWWGLKFENCFCVLDDKKANKSAKSMGLKVTGTIGILRILAEMGVISESEKRKLCVELIERGFRFPKEKCFE
;
A
#
# COMPACT_ATOMS: atom_id res chain seq x y z
N MET A 1 22.64 1.21 11.56
CA MET A 1 21.33 1.03 10.93
C MET A 1 21.64 0.90 9.46
N ASP A 2 21.70 -0.34 9.00
CA ASP A 2 22.36 -0.70 7.75
C ASP A 2 21.74 0.04 6.56
N ASP A 3 22.62 0.57 5.69
CA ASP A 3 22.26 1.11 4.38
C ASP A 3 21.54 0.02 3.58
N VAL A 4 20.21 0.01 3.63
CA VAL A 4 19.39 -0.83 2.76
C VAL A 4 19.70 -0.38 1.34
N ASN A 5 20.41 -1.23 0.60
CA ASN A 5 20.86 -0.93 -0.75
C ASN A 5 19.67 -0.95 -1.72
N PHE A 6 19.10 0.22 -1.99
CA PHE A 6 17.98 0.41 -2.91
C PHE A 6 18.37 0.36 -4.40
N LYS A 7 19.55 -0.17 -4.77
CA LYS A 7 19.97 -0.35 -6.19
C LYS A 7 18.94 -1.08 -7.04
N HIS A 8 18.20 -2.02 -6.45
CA HIS A 8 17.12 -2.72 -7.14
C HIS A 8 15.97 -1.75 -7.51
N LEU A 9 15.61 -0.80 -6.64
CA LEU A 9 14.61 0.22 -6.94
C LEU A 9 15.07 1.13 -8.08
N GLU A 10 16.31 1.60 -8.08
CA GLU A 10 16.85 2.40 -9.19
C GLU A 10 16.77 1.65 -10.52
N THR A 11 17.05 0.35 -10.50
CA THR A 11 16.95 -0.51 -11.68
C THR A 11 15.50 -0.62 -12.14
N HIS A 12 14.56 -0.81 -11.21
CA HIS A 12 13.14 -0.88 -11.54
C HIS A 12 12.57 0.45 -12.06
N VAL A 13 13.07 1.59 -11.55
CA VAL A 13 12.74 2.91 -12.10
C VAL A 13 13.29 3.05 -13.52
N LYS A 14 14.57 2.71 -13.75
CA LYS A 14 15.18 2.76 -15.10
C LYS A 14 14.47 1.86 -16.10
N ASN A 15 14.01 0.70 -15.66
CA ASN A 15 13.28 -0.26 -16.49
C ASN A 15 11.78 0.10 -16.64
N GLY A 16 11.30 1.19 -16.05
CA GLY A 16 9.92 1.66 -16.18
C GLY A 16 8.89 0.90 -15.34
N TYR A 17 9.32 0.02 -14.42
CA TYR A 17 8.41 -0.66 -13.50
C TYR A 17 7.87 0.27 -12.42
N TYR A 18 8.67 1.24 -11.98
CA TYR A 18 8.27 2.24 -11.00
C TYR A 18 8.42 3.65 -11.56
N THR A 19 7.43 4.50 -11.26
CA THR A 19 7.50 5.93 -11.53
C THR A 19 7.70 6.67 -10.22
N ILE A 20 8.75 7.49 -10.14
CA ILE A 20 8.94 8.40 -9.01
C ILE A 20 7.98 9.58 -9.22
N LEU A 21 7.07 9.76 -8.27
CA LEU A 21 6.13 10.87 -8.28
C LEU A 21 6.78 12.13 -7.72
N GLY A 22 6.29 13.29 -8.15
CA GLY A 22 6.75 14.58 -7.65
C GLY A 22 6.29 14.87 -6.22
N ASN A 23 6.78 15.98 -5.68
CA ASN A 23 6.34 16.47 -4.38
C ASN A 23 4.86 16.88 -4.40
N ILE A 24 4.19 16.68 -3.27
CA ILE A 24 2.81 17.16 -3.09
C ILE A 24 2.80 18.58 -2.52
N PRO A 25 1.83 19.45 -2.89
CA PRO A 25 1.75 20.81 -2.37
C PRO A 25 1.52 20.84 -0.85
N GLU A 26 2.32 21.60 -0.10
CA GLU A 26 2.24 21.69 1.36
C GLU A 26 0.84 22.07 1.88
N ASN A 27 0.15 22.99 1.17
CA ASN A 27 -1.20 23.39 1.53
C ASN A 27 -2.20 22.23 1.45
N ASP A 28 -2.02 21.30 0.51
CA ASP A 28 -2.89 20.14 0.38
C ASP A 28 -2.57 19.08 1.44
N VAL A 29 -1.28 18.87 1.75
CA VAL A 29 -0.83 18.05 2.89
C VAL A 29 -1.50 18.54 4.17
N TYR A 30 -1.42 19.84 4.42
CA TYR A 30 -1.97 20.48 5.60
C TYR A 30 -3.49 20.28 5.70
N ARG A 31 -4.22 20.51 4.61
CA ARG A 31 -5.68 20.29 4.57
C ARG A 31 -6.07 18.85 4.85
N LEU A 32 -5.34 17.88 4.27
CA LEU A 32 -5.59 16.46 4.52
C LEU A 32 -5.25 16.08 5.96
N LYS A 33 -4.17 16.61 6.53
CA LYS A 33 -3.83 16.41 7.95
C LYS A 33 -4.85 17.01 8.91
N LEU A 34 -5.41 18.19 8.61
CA LEU A 34 -6.52 18.75 9.40
C LEU A 34 -7.75 17.83 9.39
N LYS A 35 -8.06 17.24 8.23
CA LYS A 35 -9.19 16.31 8.08
C LYS A 35 -8.93 14.95 8.72
N PHE A 36 -7.69 14.47 8.66
CA PHE A 36 -7.27 13.14 9.14
C PHE A 36 -6.02 13.25 10.03
N PRO A 37 -6.13 13.83 11.23
CA PRO A 37 -4.98 14.16 12.08
C PRO A 37 -4.21 12.96 12.59
N SER A 38 -4.78 11.75 12.49
CA SER A 38 -4.12 10.51 12.91
C SER A 38 -3.27 9.85 11.83
N LEU A 39 -3.23 10.40 10.61
CA LEU A 39 -2.45 9.82 9.50
C LEU A 39 -1.06 10.44 9.40
N GLY A 40 -0.07 9.60 9.12
CA GLY A 40 1.30 10.04 8.83
C GLY A 40 1.44 10.59 7.42
N ASP A 41 2.57 11.24 7.14
CA ASP A 41 2.83 11.89 5.85
C ASP A 41 2.75 10.93 4.66
N GLY A 42 3.34 9.73 4.75
CA GLY A 42 3.26 8.75 3.66
C GLY A 42 1.83 8.31 3.33
N GLU A 43 0.97 8.14 4.34
CA GLU A 43 -0.44 7.78 4.13
C GLU A 43 -1.22 8.93 3.48
N ILE A 44 -0.91 10.17 3.89
CA ILE A 44 -1.48 11.39 3.31
C ILE A 44 -1.07 11.53 1.84
N GLU A 45 0.20 11.27 1.53
CA GLU A 45 0.72 11.30 0.16
C GLU A 45 0.02 10.28 -0.75
N VAL A 46 -0.15 9.03 -0.29
CA VAL A 46 -0.86 8.02 -1.08
C VAL A 46 -2.32 8.41 -1.31
N ILE A 47 -3.01 8.94 -0.29
CA ILE A 47 -4.39 9.43 -0.45
C ILE A 47 -4.44 10.59 -1.45
N TRP A 48 -3.53 11.55 -1.34
CA TRP A 48 -3.50 12.71 -2.24
C TRP A 48 -3.30 12.28 -3.70
N TRP A 49 -2.31 11.42 -3.95
CA TRP A 49 -2.04 10.89 -5.28
C TRP A 49 -3.17 10.01 -5.81
N GLY A 50 -3.78 9.20 -4.95
CA GLY A 50 -4.94 8.38 -5.31
C GLY A 50 -6.12 9.20 -5.83
N LEU A 51 -6.29 10.44 -5.36
CA LEU A 51 -7.32 11.35 -5.86
C LEU A 51 -6.99 11.97 -7.23
N LYS A 52 -5.75 11.86 -7.69
CA LYS A 52 -5.28 12.41 -8.98
C LYS A 52 -5.23 11.37 -10.08
N PHE A 53 -5.11 10.08 -9.72
CA PHE A 53 -5.07 9.00 -10.68
C PHE A 53 -6.46 8.45 -10.97
N GLU A 54 -6.73 8.21 -12.24
CA GLU A 54 -7.89 7.43 -12.64
C GLU A 54 -7.59 5.94 -12.47
N ASN A 55 -8.55 5.18 -11.96
CA ASN A 55 -8.49 3.71 -11.89
C ASN A 55 -7.27 3.12 -11.15
N CYS A 56 -6.75 3.79 -10.12
CA CYS A 56 -5.68 3.22 -9.29
C CYS A 56 -6.21 2.51 -8.02
N PHE A 57 -5.35 1.67 -7.43
CA PHE A 57 -5.52 1.20 -6.05
C PHE A 57 -4.52 1.91 -5.14
N CYS A 58 -5.01 2.47 -4.04
CA CYS A 58 -4.16 2.93 -2.94
C CYS A 58 -3.77 1.72 -2.10
N VAL A 59 -2.47 1.48 -1.91
CA VAL A 59 -1.97 0.42 -1.03
C VAL A 59 -1.77 1.01 0.36
N LEU A 60 -2.67 0.68 1.30
CA LEU A 60 -2.66 1.20 2.67
C LEU A 60 -2.97 0.06 3.65
N ASP A 61 -1.99 -0.29 4.48
CA ASP A 61 -2.11 -1.36 5.48
C ASP A 61 -2.71 -0.89 6.81
N ASP A 62 -2.60 0.40 7.14
CA ASP A 62 -3.21 0.94 8.36
C ASP A 62 -4.74 1.03 8.25
N LYS A 63 -5.43 0.59 9.31
CA LYS A 63 -6.89 0.54 9.34
C LYS A 63 -7.53 1.93 9.29
N LYS A 64 -6.91 2.95 9.92
CA LYS A 64 -7.43 4.32 9.89
C LYS A 64 -7.20 4.93 8.52
N ALA A 65 -6.00 4.78 7.94
CA ALA A 65 -5.70 5.24 6.59
C ALA A 65 -6.64 4.61 5.55
N ASN A 66 -6.84 3.29 5.62
CA ASN A 66 -7.76 2.55 4.76
C ASN A 66 -9.20 3.11 4.84
N LYS A 67 -9.70 3.38 6.04
CA LYS A 67 -11.02 3.96 6.25
C LYS A 67 -11.13 5.39 5.71
N SER A 68 -10.14 6.22 5.98
CA SER A 68 -10.08 7.61 5.50
C SER A 68 -10.08 7.65 3.97
N ALA A 69 -9.21 6.87 3.32
CA ALA A 69 -9.14 6.77 1.86
C ALA A 69 -10.48 6.31 1.25
N LYS A 70 -11.09 5.26 1.80
CA LYS A 70 -12.42 4.78 1.36
C LYS A 70 -13.51 5.83 1.52
N SER A 71 -13.50 6.60 2.61
CA SER A 71 -14.45 7.70 2.82
C SER A 71 -14.32 8.81 1.77
N MET A 72 -13.20 8.86 1.05
CA MET A 72 -12.96 9.78 -0.07
C MET A 72 -13.25 9.14 -1.44
N GLY A 73 -13.83 7.94 -1.48
CA GLY A 73 -14.17 7.23 -2.71
C GLY A 73 -13.01 6.50 -3.37
N LEU A 74 -11.85 6.40 -2.70
CA LEU A 74 -10.68 5.71 -3.25
C LEU A 74 -10.84 4.19 -3.16
N LYS A 75 -10.36 3.49 -4.21
CA LYS A 75 -10.16 2.05 -4.16
C LYS A 75 -8.90 1.76 -3.34
N VAL A 76 -9.03 0.92 -2.32
CA VAL A 76 -7.94 0.64 -1.38
C VAL A 76 -7.69 -0.86 -1.30
N THR A 77 -6.42 -1.24 -1.31
CA THR A 77 -5.92 -2.58 -1.00
C THR A 77 -4.85 -2.48 0.08
N GLY A 78 -4.36 -3.62 0.54
CA GLY A 78 -3.18 -3.72 1.41
C GLY A 78 -2.36 -4.93 1.01
N THR A 79 -1.35 -5.27 1.80
CA THR A 79 -0.41 -6.37 1.54
C THR A 79 -1.13 -7.70 1.27
N ILE A 80 -2.15 -8.06 2.06
CA ILE A 80 -2.93 -9.29 1.85
C ILE A 80 -3.71 -9.27 0.53
N GLY A 81 -4.25 -8.11 0.14
CA GLY A 81 -4.93 -7.98 -1.14
C GLY A 81 -3.98 -8.16 -2.32
N ILE A 82 -2.73 -7.68 -2.19
CA ILE A 82 -1.68 -7.90 -3.20
C ILE A 82 -1.35 -9.39 -3.31
N LEU A 83 -1.14 -10.09 -2.19
CA LEU A 83 -0.88 -11.53 -2.20
C LEU A 83 -2.00 -12.32 -2.87
N ARG A 84 -3.26 -11.94 -2.64
CA ARG A 84 -4.41 -12.54 -3.30
C ARG A 84 -4.38 -12.31 -4.83
N ILE A 85 -4.13 -11.08 -5.26
CA ILE A 85 -4.03 -10.75 -6.70
C ILE A 85 -2.91 -11.56 -7.37
N LEU A 86 -1.74 -11.67 -6.72
CA LEU A 86 -0.62 -12.45 -7.24
C LEU A 86 -0.98 -13.94 -7.39
N ALA A 87 -1.74 -14.49 -6.44
CA ALA A 87 -2.20 -15.88 -6.53
C ALA A 87 -3.26 -16.08 -7.62
N GLU A 88 -4.23 -15.16 -7.71
CA GLU A 88 -5.25 -15.15 -8.78
C GLU A 88 -4.62 -15.03 -10.17
N MET A 89 -3.49 -14.33 -10.30
CA MET A 89 -2.70 -14.21 -11.53
C MET A 89 -1.77 -15.41 -11.79
N GLY A 90 -1.68 -16.37 -10.87
CA GLY A 90 -0.77 -17.52 -10.98
C GLY A 90 0.71 -17.18 -10.82
N VAL A 91 1.04 -15.98 -10.32
CA VAL A 91 2.43 -15.56 -10.04
C VAL A 91 2.97 -16.31 -8.82
N ILE A 92 2.12 -16.57 -7.85
CA ILE A 92 2.39 -17.46 -6.71
C ILE A 92 1.29 -18.51 -6.64
N SER A 93 1.61 -19.68 -6.09
CA SER A 93 0.62 -20.70 -5.77
C SER A 93 -0.18 -20.35 -4.51
N GLU A 94 -1.35 -20.99 -4.35
CA GLU A 94 -2.16 -20.87 -3.13
C GLU A 94 -1.41 -21.32 -1.87
N SER A 95 -0.51 -22.31 -1.98
CA SER A 95 0.32 -22.76 -0.85
C SER A 95 1.38 -21.71 -0.47
N GLU A 96 2.01 -21.06 -1.45
CA GLU A 96 2.94 -19.94 -1.23
C GLU A 96 2.23 -18.74 -0.61
N LYS A 97 1.04 -18.37 -1.11
CA LYS A 97 0.18 -17.33 -0.51
C LYS A 97 -0.04 -17.60 0.98
N ARG A 98 -0.48 -18.81 1.33
CA ARG A 98 -0.73 -19.22 2.72
C ARG A 98 0.52 -19.13 3.59
N LYS A 99 1.67 -19.57 3.07
CA LYS A 99 2.96 -19.50 3.78
C LYS A 99 3.36 -18.04 4.07
N LEU A 100 3.28 -17.15 3.08
CA LEU A 100 3.58 -15.73 3.24
C LEU A 100 2.63 -15.05 4.23
N CYS A 101 1.34 -15.41 4.21
CA CYS A 101 0.37 -14.92 5.18
C CYS A 101 0.75 -15.30 6.63
N VAL A 102 1.18 -16.55 6.86
CA VAL A 102 1.64 -17.00 8.18
C VAL A 102 2.87 -16.20 8.63
N GLU A 103 3.85 -16.03 7.74
CA GLU A 103 5.07 -15.26 8.03
C GLU A 103 4.76 -13.80 8.38
N LEU A 104 3.81 -13.17 7.70
CA LEU A 104 3.36 -11.81 8.03
C LEU A 104 2.73 -11.73 9.43
N ILE A 105 1.92 -12.72 9.82
CA ILE A 105 1.33 -12.79 11.17
C ILE A 105 2.44 -12.91 12.23
N GLU A 106 3.41 -13.80 12.00
CA GLU A 106 4.55 -14.01 12.90
C GLU A 106 5.40 -12.75 13.06
N ARG A 107 5.50 -11.93 12.01
CA ARG A 107 6.15 -10.62 12.02
C ARG A 107 5.28 -9.49 12.60
N GLY A 108 4.09 -9.80 13.10
CA GLY A 108 3.23 -8.86 13.83
C GLY A 108 2.19 -8.13 12.99
N PHE A 109 2.01 -8.46 11.70
CA PHE A 109 0.90 -7.93 10.93
C PHE A 109 -0.44 -8.46 11.47
N ARG A 110 -1.44 -7.58 11.53
CA ARG A 110 -2.77 -7.89 12.05
C ARG A 110 -3.80 -7.84 10.93
N PHE A 111 -4.35 -8.98 10.57
CA PHE A 111 -5.45 -9.06 9.61
C PHE A 111 -6.49 -10.12 10.04
N PRO A 112 -7.75 -10.03 9.55
CA PRO A 112 -8.74 -11.07 9.75
C PRO A 112 -8.24 -12.37 9.11
N LYS A 113 -8.22 -13.48 9.87
CA LYS A 113 -7.68 -14.76 9.39
C LYS A 113 -8.35 -15.22 8.10
N GLU A 114 -9.65 -14.96 7.97
CA GLU A 114 -10.45 -15.32 6.80
C GLU A 114 -9.80 -14.81 5.49
N LYS A 115 -9.28 -13.58 5.48
CA LYS A 115 -8.72 -12.95 4.27
C LYS A 115 -7.42 -13.57 3.76
N CYS A 116 -6.72 -14.35 4.59
CA CYS A 116 -5.46 -14.98 4.24
C CYS A 116 -5.61 -16.42 3.76
N PHE A 117 -6.70 -17.08 4.15
CA PHE A 117 -6.89 -18.51 3.99
C PHE A 117 -8.11 -18.90 3.15
N GLU A 118 -8.97 -17.92 2.81
CA GLU A 118 -9.90 -17.99 1.67
C GLU A 118 -9.16 -17.87 0.34
#